data_AF-A0A4Q3ARZ5-F1
#
_entry.id   AF-A0A4Q3ARZ5-F1
#
_cell.length_a   1.000
_cell.length_b   1.000
_cell.length_c   1.000
_cell.angle_alpha   90.00
_cell.angle_beta   90.00
_cell.angle_gamma   90.00
#
_symmetry.space_group_name_H-M   'P 1'
#
loop_
_entity.id
_entity.type
_entity.pdbx_description
1 polymer ?
#
loop_
_entity_poly.entity_id
_entity_poly.type
_entity_poly.pdbx_seq_one_letter_code
_entity_poly.pdbx_strand_id
1 'polypeptide(L)' 'MGEIVNYDETTVPAYTLPDVLTSSKGQKIKNVTSWEKSRQPEILALFEENVYGVMPKKFDKIAFKVKNEIP' A
#
# COMPACT_ATOMS: atom_id res chain seq x y z
N MET A 1 22.51 -21.70 1.04
CA MET A 1 21.29 -21.74 1.88
C MET A 1 20.17 -21.24 0.98
N GLY A 2 19.35 -22.13 0.43
CA GLY A 2 18.25 -21.76 -0.48
C GLY A 2 16.98 -21.54 0.32
N GLU A 3 16.20 -20.53 -0.03
CA GLU A 3 14.88 -20.33 0.56
C GLU A 3 13.99 -21.54 0.24
N ILE A 4 13.30 -22.05 1.25
CA ILE A 4 12.28 -23.09 1.06
C ILE A 4 11.02 -22.36 0.61
N VAL A 5 10.74 -22.40 -0.68
CA VAL A 5 9.54 -21.83 -1.28
C VAL A 5 8.45 -22.89 -1.34
N ASN A 6 7.25 -22.54 -0.89
CA ASN A 6 6.11 -23.44 -0.96
C ASN A 6 5.47 -23.43 -2.36
N TYR A 7 5.28 -24.61 -2.93
CA TYR A 7 4.55 -24.83 -4.20
C TYR A 7 3.33 -25.74 -4.06
N ASP A 8 3.05 -26.25 -2.85
CA ASP A 8 1.95 -27.16 -2.56
C ASP A 8 0.83 -26.40 -1.82
N GLU A 9 -0.30 -26.20 -2.51
CA GLU A 9 -1.48 -25.51 -1.98
C GLU A 9 -2.01 -26.17 -0.70
N THR A 10 -1.82 -27.49 -0.53
CA THR A 10 -2.28 -28.22 0.66
C THR A 10 -1.52 -27.83 1.93
N THR A 11 -0.38 -27.16 1.78
CA THR A 11 0.47 -26.72 2.90
C THR A 11 0.35 -25.22 3.20
N VAL A 12 -0.50 -24.49 2.46
CA VAL A 12 -0.77 -23.08 2.73
C VAL A 12 -1.54 -22.96 4.06
N PRO A 13 -1.01 -22.23 5.06
CA PRO A 13 -1.72 -22.04 6.32
C PRO A 13 -2.97 -21.20 6.10
N ALA A 14 -4.04 -21.49 6.84
CA ALA A 14 -5.22 -20.64 6.84
C ALA A 14 -4.89 -19.25 7.41
N TYR A 15 -5.40 -18.20 6.77
CA TYR A 15 -5.26 -16.83 7.23
C TYR A 15 -6.57 -16.05 7.05
N THR A 16 -6.70 -14.96 7.79
CA THR A 16 -7.82 -14.03 7.67
C THR A 16 -7.29 -12.69 7.22
N LEU A 17 -7.84 -12.18 6.11
CA LEU A 17 -7.49 -10.85 5.63
C LEU A 17 -8.22 -9.78 6.46
N PRO A 18 -7.56 -8.65 6.78
CA PRO A 18 -8.25 -7.51 7.36
C PRO A 18 -9.38 -7.03 6.46
N ASP A 19 -10.52 -6.66 7.05
CA ASP A 19 -11.65 -6.11 6.29
C ASP A 19 -11.29 -4.72 5.77
N VAL A 20 -11.14 -4.62 4.45
CA VAL A 20 -10.78 -3.38 3.76
C VAL A 20 -11.87 -2.32 3.93
N LEU A 21 -13.15 -2.72 4.00
CA LEU A 21 -14.30 -1.81 4.16
C LEU A 21 -14.72 -1.63 5.63
N THR A 22 -13.81 -1.91 6.56
CA THR A 22 -13.95 -1.52 7.97
C THR A 22 -12.77 -0.64 8.35
N SER A 23 -13.02 0.54 8.91
CA SER A 23 -11.96 1.41 9.43
C SER A 23 -11.26 0.80 10.64
N SER A 24 -10.08 1.30 11.00
CA SER A 24 -9.36 0.87 12.21
C SER A 24 -10.14 1.11 13.51
N LYS A 25 -11.19 1.94 13.45
CA LYS A 25 -12.13 2.19 14.56
C LYS A 25 -13.37 1.27 14.52
N GLY A 26 -13.40 0.28 13.63
CA GLY A 26 -14.51 -0.67 13.49
C GLY A 26 -15.72 -0.13 12.71
N GLN A 27 -15.62 1.05 12.08
CA GLN A 27 -16.74 1.62 11.31
C GLN A 27 -16.81 1.04 9.91
N LYS A 28 -18.00 0.60 9.48
CA LYS A 28 -18.23 0.11 8.11
C LYS A 28 -18.21 1.27 7.10
N ILE A 29 -17.39 1.12 6.06
CA ILE A 29 -17.27 2.01 4.92
C ILE A 29 -18.29 1.59 3.87
N LYS A 30 -19.29 2.42 3.62
CA LYS A 30 -20.46 2.04 2.79
C LYS A 30 -20.57 2.82 1.48
N ASN A 31 -19.75 3.85 1.29
CA ASN A 31 -19.81 4.69 0.11
C ASN A 31 -18.43 5.26 -0.25
N VAL A 32 -18.31 5.72 -1.50
CA VAL A 32 -17.08 6.26 -2.08
C VAL A 32 -16.54 7.43 -1.25
N THR A 33 -17.40 8.35 -0.83
CA THR A 33 -16.98 9.51 -0.03
C THR A 33 -16.31 9.09 1.29
N SER A 34 -16.87 8.10 1.99
CA SER A 34 -16.29 7.56 3.23
C SER A 34 -14.98 6.80 3.00
N TRP A 35 -14.83 6.16 1.83
CA TRP A 35 -13.61 5.50 1.42
C TRP A 35 -12.49 6.53 1.18
N GLU A 36 -12.71 7.46 0.24
CA GLU A 36 -11.70 8.43 -0.21
C GLU A 36 -11.28 9.39 0.89
N LYS A 37 -12.23 9.84 1.74
CA LYS A 37 -11.93 10.83 2.78
C LYS A 37 -11.40 10.23 4.08
N SER A 38 -11.61 8.94 4.33
CA SER A 38 -11.26 8.32 5.62
C SER A 38 -10.42 7.06 5.46
N ARG A 39 -10.97 6.00 4.85
CA ARG A 39 -10.31 4.69 4.85
C ARG A 39 -9.07 4.64 3.96
N GLN A 40 -9.08 5.28 2.80
CA GLN A 40 -7.93 5.32 1.90
C GLN A 40 -6.71 6.05 2.53
N PRO A 41 -6.85 7.27 3.11
CA PRO A 41 -5.75 7.91 3.82
C PRO A 41 -5.22 7.07 4.99
N GLU A 42 -6.10 6.38 5.71
CA GLU A 42 -5.73 5.50 6.82
C GLU A 42 -4.89 4.30 6.34
N ILE A 43 -5.29 3.65 5.25
CA ILE A 43 -4.52 2.55 4.66
C ILE A 43 -3.15 3.04 4.18
N LEU A 44 -3.09 4.19 3.51
CA LEU A 44 -1.82 4.78 3.07
C LEU A 44 -0.88 5.02 4.25
N ALA A 45 -1.37 5.60 5.34
CA ALA A 45 -0.58 5.81 6.55
C ALA A 45 -0.06 4.50 7.15
N LEU A 46 -0.88 3.44 7.18
CA LEU A 46 -0.46 2.12 7.65
C LEU A 46 0.69 1.53 6.82
N PHE A 47 0.63 1.68 5.49
CA PHE A 47 1.69 1.23 4.59
C PHE A 47 2.96 2.08 4.70
N GLU A 48 2.82 3.40 4.85
CA GLU A 48 3.94 4.31 5.11
C GLU A 48 4.66 3.95 6.42
N GLU A 49 3.92 3.65 7.49
CA GLU A 49 4.50 3.37 8.80
C GLU A 49 5.11 1.96 8.90
N ASN A 50 4.49 0.95 8.30
CA ASN A 50 4.82 -0.46 8.59
C ASN A 50 5.51 -1.21 7.45
N VAL A 51 5.47 -0.70 6.20
CA VAL A 51 5.95 -1.46 5.03
C VAL A 51 7.00 -0.68 4.23
N TYR A 52 6.66 0.51 3.76
CA TYR A 52 7.48 1.21 2.76
C TYR A 52 8.26 2.41 3.32
N GLY A 53 7.88 2.93 4.49
CA GLY A 53 8.41 4.18 5.01
C GLY A 53 7.66 5.41 4.48
N VAL A 54 7.89 6.54 5.12
CA VAL A 54 7.23 7.82 4.80
C VAL A 54 7.90 8.48 3.59
N MET A 55 7.10 8.88 2.60
CA MET A 55 7.59 9.68 1.47
C MET A 55 7.94 11.11 1.93
N PRO A 56 9.15 11.63 1.64
CA PRO A 56 9.49 13.02 1.90
C PRO A 56 8.55 13.99 1.20
N LYS A 57 7.98 14.95 1.95
CA LYS A 57 7.01 15.93 1.42
C LYS A 57 7.65 17.07 0.61
N LYS A 58 8.96 17.24 0.69
CA LYS A 58 9.69 18.32 0.03
C LYS A 58 10.89 17.73 -0.71
N PHE A 59 11.06 18.19 -1.94
CA PHE A 59 12.24 17.97 -2.75
C PHE A 59 12.89 19.33 -2.98
N ASP A 60 14.20 19.45 -2.78
CA ASP A 60 14.90 20.73 -2.91
C ASP A 60 14.79 21.29 -4.33
N LYS A 61 14.93 20.42 -5.35
CA LYS A 61 14.73 20.73 -6.77
C LYS A 61 14.68 19.45 -7.59
N ILE A 62 13.70 19.32 -8.48
CA ILE A 62 13.68 18.27 -9.51
C ILE A 62 14.01 18.94 -10.85
N ALA A 63 15.04 18.44 -11.55
CA ALA A 63 15.48 18.97 -12.83
C ALA A 63 15.86 17.83 -13.78
N PHE A 64 15.46 17.96 -15.05
CA PHE A 64 15.74 16.98 -16.09
C PHE A 64 16.40 17.68 -17.29
N LYS A 65 17.23 16.94 -18.04
CA LYS A 65 17.78 17.36 -19.32
C LYS A 65 17.57 16.25 -20.33
N VAL A 66 16.83 16.52 -21.40
CA VAL A 66 16.61 15.56 -22.49
C VAL A 66 17.97 15.24 -23.11
N LYS A 67 18.32 13.94 -23.12
CA LYS A 67 19.62 13.48 -23.59
C LYS A 67 19.59 13.10 -25.08
N ASN A 68 18.48 12.53 -25.56
CA ASN A 68 18.23 12.21 -26.96
C ASN A 68 16.71 12.18 -27.19
N GLU A 69 16.28 12.63 -28.36
CA GLU A 69 14.93 12.47 -28.89
C GLU A 69 15.08 11.72 -30.22
N ILE A 70 14.43 10.57 -30.36
CA ILE A 70 14.37 9.85 -31.64
C ILE A 70 13.08 10.32 -32.32
N PRO A 71 13.14 10.85 -33.55
CA PRO A 71 11.96 11.31 -34.30
C PRO A 71 10.95 10.20 -34.60
#